data_AF-A0A7K9HNY0-F1
#
_entry.id   AF-A0A7K9HNY0-F1
#
_cell.length_a   1.000
_cell.length_b   1.000
_cell.length_c   1.000
_cell.angle_alpha   90.00
_cell.angle_beta   90.00
_cell.angle_gamma   90.00
#
_symmetry.space_group_name_H-M   'P 1'
#
loop_
_entity.id
_entity.type
_entity.pdbx_description
1 polymer ?
#
loop_
_entity_poly.entity_id
_entity_poly.type
_entity_poly.pdbx_seq_one_letter_code
_entity_poly.pdbx_strand_id
1 'polypeptide(L)'
;GPCPIETSGTRSHFAVTDCPEESAWSAVIQQQDGEALSISLCSPADARVGHYSLTLETSTGYQGSSYQLGDFVLLFNAWHPEDTVFLRQEDERCEYVLAQQGLIYQGSRDYITPTPWNFGQFEDDILSICLKLLDTNPKFLRDQNRDCSRRNDPVYIGRVISAMVNCNDEDHGVLAGRWDNHYEDGMSPMAWIGSVDILRRWKDFGCQPVKYGQCWVFAAVACTVLRCLGIPSRVVTNYNSAHDTNGNLIIDRYLSETGELSHSSKDMIWNFHCWVECWMARPDLGPAYDGWQALDPTPQEKSEGVFCCGPAPVRAIKEGDLQLKYDIPFVFAEVNADVVYWVVKHDGTQKKSTHSSVVGKNISTKSVGRDSREDITHTYKYPEGSEKEREVFAKAEHETSSLRQEEEGLHLRIKLSEGANNGSDFDVLAVIDNATDTERVCRLRLCARTASYNGTLGPQCGMKDLLNISLQPWAETCVPLRILYEQYRESLTQDNFIKVVALLTEYQTGDTVVAIRDVYVQNPEIKIRILGEPMQRRKLVAEISLLNPLSEPLNNCLFVVEGSGLTDGQQIKELEEPVEPQAEVKVRLDLVPQQAGLLKLVVDFESDRLRGVKGYRNVIIAAQPQ
;
A
#
# COMPACT_ATOMS: atom_id res chain seq x y z
N GLY A 1 12.33 -5.61 -28.94
CA GLY A 1 12.38 -6.98 -28.39
C GLY A 1 13.45 -7.80 -29.08
N PRO A 2 13.91 -8.92 -28.48
CA PRO A 2 15.04 -9.73 -28.97
C PRO A 2 14.78 -10.46 -30.30
N CYS A 3 13.52 -10.82 -30.57
CA CYS A 3 13.07 -11.42 -31.82
C CYS A 3 11.93 -10.59 -32.43
N PRO A 4 12.24 -9.46 -33.12
CA PRO A 4 11.23 -8.54 -33.61
C PRO A 4 10.51 -9.09 -34.86
N ILE A 5 9.18 -9.14 -34.82
CA ILE A 5 8.31 -9.68 -35.88
C ILE A 5 7.17 -8.69 -36.19
N GLU A 6 6.91 -8.44 -37.46
CA GLU A 6 5.85 -7.52 -37.90
C GLU A 6 4.46 -8.01 -37.51
N THR A 7 4.18 -9.30 -37.71
CA THR A 7 2.88 -9.90 -37.35
C THR A 7 2.60 -9.91 -35.85
N SER A 8 3.63 -9.75 -35.00
CA SER A 8 3.46 -9.60 -33.54
C SER A 8 3.42 -8.14 -33.08
N GLY A 9 3.54 -7.18 -34.00
CA GLY A 9 3.60 -5.75 -33.69
C GLY A 9 4.90 -5.29 -33.01
N THR A 10 5.91 -6.17 -32.93
CA THR A 10 7.22 -5.86 -32.30
C THR A 10 8.27 -5.36 -33.30
N ARG A 11 7.91 -5.33 -34.59
CA ARG A 11 8.64 -4.67 -35.68
C ARG A 11 7.64 -3.89 -36.53
N SER A 12 8.05 -2.74 -37.05
CA SER A 12 7.30 -2.02 -38.08
C SER A 12 8.26 -1.48 -39.14
N HIS A 13 7.83 -1.52 -40.40
CA HIS A 13 8.51 -0.92 -41.53
C HIS A 13 7.52 0.00 -42.24
N PHE A 14 7.87 1.28 -42.36
CA PHE A 14 6.98 2.30 -42.89
C PHE A 14 7.80 3.30 -43.72
N ALA A 15 7.22 3.76 -44.82
CA ALA A 15 7.83 4.74 -45.68
C ALA A 15 7.64 6.16 -45.14
N VAL A 16 8.51 7.08 -45.55
CA VAL A 16 8.30 8.51 -45.35
C VAL A 16 7.21 8.99 -46.31
N THR A 17 6.17 9.64 -45.78
CA THR A 17 4.98 10.10 -46.51
C THR A 17 4.75 11.60 -46.31
N ASP A 18 3.81 12.18 -47.07
CA ASP A 18 3.40 13.58 -46.94
C ASP A 18 2.33 13.80 -45.86
N CYS A 19 1.60 12.74 -45.48
CA CYS A 19 0.51 12.77 -44.51
C CYS A 19 0.72 11.70 -43.42
N PRO A 20 0.33 11.97 -42.16
CA PRO A 20 0.42 10.99 -41.08
C PRO A 20 -0.65 9.90 -41.23
N GLU A 21 -0.34 8.70 -40.74
CA GLU A 21 -1.31 7.63 -40.52
C GLU A 21 -1.51 7.47 -39.01
N GLU A 22 -2.72 7.70 -38.52
CA GLU A 22 -2.99 7.79 -37.07
C GLU A 22 -3.01 6.40 -36.40
N SER A 23 -3.44 5.36 -37.13
CA SER A 23 -3.59 3.99 -36.60
C SER A 23 -2.35 3.11 -36.79
N ALA A 24 -1.24 3.66 -37.30
CA ALA A 24 -0.03 2.91 -37.59
C ALA A 24 1.22 3.75 -37.34
N TRP A 25 2.39 3.11 -37.41
CA TRP A 25 3.64 3.85 -37.41
C TRP A 25 3.77 4.64 -38.71
N SER A 26 4.05 5.94 -38.60
CA SER A 26 4.21 6.81 -39.77
C SER A 26 5.34 7.83 -39.59
N ALA A 27 5.94 8.24 -40.72
CA ALA A 27 6.98 9.25 -40.79
C ALA A 27 6.58 10.33 -41.80
N VAL A 28 6.49 11.59 -41.36
CA VAL A 28 6.05 12.71 -42.21
C VAL A 28 7.12 13.78 -42.30
N ILE A 29 7.40 14.25 -43.52
CA ILE A 29 8.31 15.39 -43.73
C ILE A 29 7.62 16.66 -43.24
N GLN A 30 8.20 17.31 -42.23
CA GLN A 30 7.70 18.61 -41.74
C GLN A 30 8.33 19.77 -42.49
N GLN A 31 9.65 19.71 -42.65
CA GLN A 31 10.44 20.78 -43.24
C GLN A 31 11.71 20.21 -43.87
N GLN A 32 12.13 20.83 -44.96
CA GLN A 32 13.45 20.63 -45.53
C GLN A 32 14.16 21.98 -45.63
N ASP A 33 15.37 22.06 -45.07
CA ASP A 33 16.23 23.24 -45.16
C ASP A 33 17.61 22.81 -45.70
N GLY A 34 17.83 23.00 -46.99
CA GLY A 34 19.03 22.52 -47.69
C GLY A 34 19.20 21.00 -47.56
N GLU A 35 20.26 20.60 -46.84
CA GLU A 35 20.61 19.21 -46.57
C GLU A 35 19.99 18.65 -45.26
N ALA A 36 19.33 19.49 -44.46
CA ALA A 36 18.65 19.07 -43.24
C ALA A 36 17.18 18.73 -43.52
N LEU A 37 16.75 17.56 -43.04
CA LEU A 37 15.37 17.07 -43.14
C LEU A 37 14.79 16.89 -41.73
N SER A 38 13.68 17.57 -41.46
CA SER A 38 12.92 17.41 -40.22
C SER A 38 11.75 16.45 -40.46
N ILE A 39 11.75 15.33 -39.74
CA ILE A 39 10.75 14.26 -39.85
C ILE A 39 9.97 14.17 -38.54
N SER A 40 8.64 14.14 -38.64
CA SER A 40 7.74 13.79 -37.55
C SER A 40 7.51 12.28 -37.56
N LEU A 41 7.77 11.61 -36.44
CA LEU A 41 7.45 10.20 -36.26
C LEU A 41 6.20 10.08 -35.38
N CYS A 42 5.25 9.25 -35.79
CA CYS A 42 4.04 8.95 -35.03
C CYS A 42 3.97 7.44 -34.77
N SER A 43 3.67 7.06 -33.53
CA SER A 43 3.39 5.67 -33.14
C SER A 43 1.89 5.47 -32.91
N PRO A 44 1.34 4.29 -33.20
CA PRO A 44 -0.04 3.98 -32.86
C PRO A 44 -0.22 3.91 -31.34
N ALA A 45 -1.43 4.19 -30.85
CA ALA A 45 -1.74 4.17 -29.41
C ALA A 45 -1.62 2.77 -28.76
N ASP A 46 -1.67 1.69 -29.57
CA ASP A 46 -1.47 0.32 -29.12
C ASP A 46 -0.05 -0.20 -29.37
N ALA A 47 0.93 0.70 -29.59
CA ALA A 47 2.32 0.30 -29.70
C ALA A 47 2.81 -0.38 -28.40
N ARG A 48 3.77 -1.30 -28.54
CA ARG A 48 4.21 -2.14 -27.42
C ARG A 48 5.21 -1.35 -26.60
N VAL A 49 5.03 -1.23 -25.29
CA VAL A 49 5.98 -0.45 -24.48
C VAL A 49 7.32 -1.16 -24.35
N GLY A 50 8.41 -0.38 -24.31
CA GLY A 50 9.76 -0.90 -24.13
C GLY A 50 10.80 -0.18 -24.97
N HIS A 51 11.98 -0.81 -25.07
CA HIS A 51 13.11 -0.30 -25.84
C HIS A 51 12.99 -0.62 -27.34
N TYR A 52 13.17 0.40 -28.17
CA TYR A 52 13.13 0.35 -29.62
C TYR A 52 14.47 0.76 -30.23
N SER A 53 14.80 0.15 -31.37
CA SER A 53 15.89 0.59 -32.23
C SER A 53 15.31 1.13 -33.53
N LEU A 54 15.77 2.31 -33.95
CA LEU A 54 15.31 3.01 -35.14
C LEU A 54 16.37 2.93 -36.24
N THR A 55 15.97 2.36 -37.38
CA THR A 55 16.83 2.19 -38.55
C THR A 55 16.20 2.86 -39.76
N LEU A 56 16.99 3.65 -40.49
CA LEU A 56 16.62 4.27 -41.76
C LEU A 56 17.17 3.45 -42.92
N GLU A 57 16.28 3.03 -43.81
CA GLU A 57 16.64 2.40 -45.08
C GLU A 57 16.42 3.40 -46.21
N THR A 58 17.46 3.70 -46.97
CA THR A 58 17.41 4.59 -48.13
C THR A 58 17.66 3.79 -49.40
N SER A 59 16.82 3.98 -50.42
CA SER A 59 17.01 3.39 -51.75
C SER A 59 17.07 4.49 -52.80
N THR A 60 18.23 4.64 -53.45
CA THR A 60 18.42 5.55 -54.59
C THR A 60 18.62 4.71 -55.86
N GLY A 61 17.55 4.45 -56.59
CA GLY A 61 17.58 3.59 -57.78
C GLY A 61 17.83 2.12 -57.41
N TYR A 62 18.97 1.56 -57.84
CA TYR A 62 19.33 0.15 -57.60
C TYR A 62 20.19 -0.09 -56.35
N GLN A 63 20.63 0.99 -55.68
CA GLN A 63 21.49 0.90 -54.49
C GLN A 63 20.67 1.21 -53.24
N GLY A 64 20.63 0.25 -52.31
CA GLY A 64 20.05 0.40 -50.98
C GLY A 64 21.15 0.57 -49.93
N SER A 65 20.90 1.38 -48.91
CA SER A 65 21.75 1.53 -47.73
C SER A 65 20.87 1.56 -46.48
N SER A 66 21.39 1.09 -45.36
CA SER A 66 20.70 1.02 -44.07
C SER A 66 21.57 1.65 -43.00
N TYR A 67 20.98 2.53 -42.19
CA TYR A 67 21.65 3.31 -41.17
C TYR A 67 20.89 3.22 -39.85
N GLN A 68 21.57 2.84 -38.76
CA GLN A 68 20.99 2.89 -37.42
C GLN A 68 21.00 4.34 -36.95
N LEU A 69 19.82 4.92 -36.71
CA LEU A 69 19.68 6.30 -36.28
C LEU A 69 19.88 6.45 -34.76
N GLY A 70 19.47 5.43 -34.01
CA GLY A 70 19.57 5.42 -32.55
C GLY A 70 18.48 4.56 -31.92
N ASP A 71 18.38 4.67 -30.60
CA ASP A 71 17.43 3.91 -29.80
C ASP A 71 16.54 4.86 -28.97
N PHE A 72 15.32 4.43 -28.66
CA PHE A 72 14.38 5.18 -27.84
C PHE A 72 13.53 4.25 -26.98
N VAL A 73 12.91 4.78 -25.93
CA VAL A 73 11.96 4.04 -25.10
C VAL A 73 10.55 4.58 -25.36
N LEU A 74 9.61 3.66 -25.62
CA LEU A 74 8.20 3.97 -25.73
C LEU A 74 7.47 3.53 -24.46
N LEU A 75 6.62 4.40 -23.92
CA LEU A 75 5.84 4.19 -22.70
C LEU A 75 4.34 4.32 -23.00
N PHE A 76 3.51 3.92 -22.04
CA PHE A 76 2.08 4.23 -22.09
C PHE A 76 1.85 5.74 -22.00
N ASN A 77 0.77 6.22 -22.60
CA ASN A 77 0.49 7.64 -22.72
C ASN A 77 -0.88 8.02 -22.13
N ALA A 78 -0.88 8.37 -20.84
CA ALA A 78 -2.08 8.85 -20.15
C ALA A 78 -2.69 10.14 -20.74
N TRP A 79 -1.97 10.86 -21.62
CA TRP A 79 -2.46 12.08 -22.29
C TRP A 79 -3.17 11.80 -23.62
N HIS A 80 -2.98 10.62 -24.22
CA HIS A 80 -3.52 10.32 -25.55
C HIS A 80 -4.93 9.71 -25.44
N PRO A 81 -5.99 10.32 -26.01
CA PRO A 81 -7.38 9.86 -25.83
C PRO A 81 -7.68 8.43 -26.29
N GLU A 82 -6.90 7.91 -27.24
CA GLU A 82 -7.06 6.54 -27.75
C GLU A 82 -6.20 5.50 -27.00
N ASP A 83 -5.29 5.95 -26.11
CA ASP A 83 -4.54 5.01 -25.29
C ASP A 83 -5.46 4.42 -24.21
N THR A 84 -5.34 3.12 -24.00
CA THR A 84 -6.05 2.39 -22.94
C THR A 84 -5.83 2.95 -21.54
N VAL A 85 -4.76 3.69 -21.27
CA VAL A 85 -4.51 4.33 -19.97
C VAL A 85 -4.91 5.81 -19.92
N PHE A 86 -5.63 6.31 -20.93
CA PHE A 86 -6.02 7.71 -21.01
C PHE A 86 -6.77 8.15 -19.75
N LEU A 87 -6.25 9.20 -19.12
CA LEU A 87 -6.88 9.83 -17.97
C LEU A 87 -7.19 11.28 -18.32
N ARG A 88 -8.47 11.66 -18.26
CA ARG A 88 -8.96 12.93 -18.83
C ARG A 88 -8.45 14.16 -18.07
N GLN A 89 -8.38 14.10 -16.75
CA GLN A 89 -8.10 15.26 -15.90
C GLN A 89 -6.60 15.46 -15.73
N GLU A 90 -6.11 16.67 -16.02
CA GLU A 90 -4.68 16.98 -15.95
C GLU A 90 -4.12 16.83 -14.53
N ASP A 91 -4.81 17.35 -13.51
CA ASP A 91 -4.36 17.27 -12.12
C ASP A 91 -4.19 15.81 -11.65
N GLU A 92 -5.09 14.93 -12.06
CA GLU A 92 -5.01 13.49 -11.78
C GLU A 92 -3.84 12.84 -12.53
N ARG A 93 -3.55 13.24 -13.78
CA ARG A 93 -2.34 12.76 -14.50
C ARG A 93 -1.06 13.23 -13.81
N CYS A 94 -1.02 14.48 -13.36
CA CYS A 94 0.09 15.01 -12.59
C CYS A 94 0.30 14.20 -11.30
N GLU A 95 -0.76 13.87 -10.55
CA GLU A 95 -0.66 13.09 -9.31
C GLU A 95 -0.30 11.62 -9.55
N TYR A 96 -0.97 10.98 -10.52
CA TYR A 96 -0.94 9.53 -10.68
C TYR A 96 0.11 9.02 -11.66
N VAL A 97 0.78 9.92 -12.40
CA VAL A 97 1.92 9.57 -13.27
C VAL A 97 3.18 10.35 -12.88
N LEU A 98 3.09 11.67 -12.72
CA LEU A 98 4.28 12.53 -12.61
C LEU A 98 4.77 12.75 -11.17
N ALA A 99 3.89 12.71 -10.17
CA ALA A 99 4.28 12.95 -8.79
C ALA A 99 5.21 11.83 -8.29
N GLN A 100 6.41 12.21 -7.83
CA GLN A 100 7.45 11.27 -7.41
C GLN A 100 7.43 10.98 -5.91
N GLN A 101 6.71 11.77 -5.13
CA GLN A 101 6.54 11.55 -3.69
C GLN A 101 5.08 11.46 -3.32
N GLY A 102 4.76 10.57 -2.39
CA GLY A 102 3.40 10.32 -1.94
C GLY A 102 3.29 10.09 -0.45
N LEU A 103 2.09 9.69 -0.05
CA LEU A 103 1.75 9.28 1.30
C LEU A 103 1.06 7.93 1.22
N ILE A 104 1.50 7.00 2.05
CA ILE A 104 0.87 5.69 2.26
C ILE A 104 0.23 5.74 3.64
N TYR A 105 -1.04 5.38 3.75
CA TYR A 105 -1.74 5.44 5.03
C TYR A 105 -1.51 4.15 5.80
N GLN A 106 -1.19 4.27 7.09
CA GLN A 106 -0.94 3.17 8.02
C GLN A 106 -1.69 3.45 9.33
N GLY A 107 -1.30 2.77 10.43
CA GLY A 107 -1.97 2.91 11.73
C GLY A 107 -3.25 2.06 11.82
N SER A 108 -4.19 2.47 12.66
CA SER A 108 -5.47 1.75 12.80
C SER A 108 -6.61 2.52 12.15
N ARG A 109 -7.77 1.86 11.97
CA ARG A 109 -8.99 2.54 11.49
C ARG A 109 -9.39 3.74 12.37
N ASP A 110 -9.04 3.71 13.65
CA ASP A 110 -9.37 4.74 14.63
C ASP A 110 -8.28 5.84 14.72
N TYR A 111 -7.08 5.57 14.20
CA TYR A 111 -5.95 6.49 14.18
C TYR A 111 -5.09 6.25 12.94
N ILE A 112 -5.45 6.94 11.85
CA ILE A 112 -4.82 6.83 10.54
C ILE A 112 -3.60 7.73 10.48
N THR A 113 -2.43 7.16 10.18
CA THR A 113 -1.17 7.90 10.06
C THR A 113 -0.71 7.99 8.61
N PRO A 114 -0.31 9.17 8.11
CA PRO A 114 0.32 9.30 6.80
C PRO A 114 1.81 8.97 6.91
N THR A 115 2.25 7.94 6.20
CA THR A 115 3.66 7.56 6.06
C THR A 115 4.20 8.09 4.72
N PRO A 116 5.17 9.00 4.71
CA PRO A 116 5.75 9.53 3.48
C PRO A 116 6.55 8.48 2.71
N TRP A 117 6.49 8.56 1.38
CA TRP A 117 7.21 7.64 0.50
C TRP A 117 7.79 8.35 -0.73
N ASN A 118 9.04 8.05 -1.07
CA ASN A 118 9.66 8.46 -2.34
C ASN A 118 9.50 7.36 -3.40
N PHE A 119 8.57 7.53 -4.33
CA PHE A 119 8.45 6.63 -5.49
C PHE A 119 9.64 6.81 -6.43
N GLY A 120 9.98 8.06 -6.76
CA GLY A 120 11.19 8.40 -7.52
C GLY A 120 11.28 7.73 -8.90
N GLN A 121 10.15 7.58 -9.59
CA GLN A 121 10.09 6.88 -10.89
C GLN A 121 10.93 7.54 -12.01
N PHE A 122 11.37 8.79 -11.84
CA PHE A 122 12.25 9.50 -12.77
C PHE A 122 13.67 9.70 -12.21
N GLU A 123 14.01 9.07 -11.08
CA GLU A 123 15.40 9.00 -10.64
C GLU A 123 16.25 8.21 -11.64
N ASP A 124 17.54 8.54 -11.66
CA ASP A 124 18.49 7.88 -12.55
C ASP A 124 18.44 6.36 -12.39
N ASP A 125 18.57 5.67 -13.53
CA ASP A 125 18.45 4.22 -13.73
C ASP A 125 17.07 3.59 -13.49
N ILE A 126 16.10 4.25 -12.86
CA ILE A 126 14.83 3.59 -12.48
C ILE A 126 14.04 3.08 -13.70
N LEU A 127 13.96 3.87 -14.77
CA LEU A 127 13.34 3.41 -16.01
C LEU A 127 14.03 2.17 -16.59
N SER A 128 15.36 2.16 -16.60
CA SER A 128 16.14 1.00 -17.07
C SER A 128 15.87 -0.25 -16.23
N ILE A 129 15.71 -0.09 -14.91
CA ILE A 129 15.40 -1.17 -13.97
C ILE A 129 13.99 -1.70 -14.23
N CYS A 130 13.00 -0.82 -14.43
CA CYS A 130 11.62 -1.20 -14.73
C CYS A 130 11.52 -2.02 -16.03
N LEU A 131 12.24 -1.61 -17.08
CA LEU A 131 12.31 -2.37 -18.33
C LEU A 131 13.01 -3.72 -18.14
N LYS A 132 14.11 -3.76 -17.37
CA LYS A 132 14.80 -5.01 -17.03
C LYS A 132 13.90 -5.97 -16.24
N LEU A 133 13.07 -5.46 -15.33
CA LEU A 133 12.10 -6.24 -14.58
C LEU A 133 11.10 -6.94 -15.52
N LEU A 134 10.60 -6.24 -16.55
CA LEU A 134 9.79 -6.87 -17.60
C LEU A 134 10.57 -7.94 -18.36
N ASP A 135 11.85 -7.73 -18.66
CA ASP A 135 12.68 -8.72 -19.37
C ASP A 135 13.17 -9.88 -18.49
N THR A 136 12.93 -9.84 -17.18
CA THR A 136 13.29 -10.91 -16.25
C THR A 136 12.08 -11.76 -15.87
N ASN A 137 10.87 -11.39 -16.31
CA ASN A 137 9.65 -12.07 -15.90
C ASN A 137 9.54 -13.50 -16.50
N PRO A 138 8.94 -14.47 -15.79
CA PRO A 138 8.85 -15.86 -16.26
C PRO A 138 8.19 -16.03 -17.63
N LYS A 139 7.23 -15.16 -18.01
CA LYS A 139 6.57 -15.22 -19.33
C LYS A 139 7.53 -14.80 -20.44
N PHE A 140 8.38 -13.80 -20.20
CA PHE A 140 9.45 -13.40 -21.13
C PHE A 140 10.51 -14.49 -21.27
N LEU A 141 10.98 -15.07 -20.16
CA LEU A 141 11.99 -16.14 -20.18
C LEU A 141 11.50 -17.38 -20.94
N ARG A 142 10.19 -17.66 -20.87
CA ARG A 142 9.57 -18.76 -21.60
C ARG A 142 9.36 -18.47 -23.09
N ASP A 143 8.85 -17.28 -23.43
CA ASP A 143 8.58 -16.87 -24.81
C ASP A 143 8.69 -15.36 -24.97
N GLN A 144 9.88 -14.90 -25.37
CA GLN A 144 10.25 -13.49 -25.43
C GLN A 144 9.38 -12.69 -26.42
N ASN A 145 9.08 -13.27 -27.59
CA ASN A 145 8.27 -12.59 -28.60
C ASN A 145 6.81 -12.48 -28.14
N ARG A 146 6.26 -13.54 -27.53
CA ARG A 146 4.89 -13.51 -27.02
C ARG A 146 4.72 -12.57 -25.83
N ASP A 147 5.73 -12.45 -24.96
CA ASP A 147 5.70 -11.47 -23.89
C ASP A 147 5.76 -10.04 -24.48
N CYS A 148 6.76 -9.75 -25.32
CA CYS A 148 6.93 -8.43 -25.94
C CYS A 148 5.71 -7.99 -26.74
N SER A 149 5.06 -8.90 -27.49
CA SER A 149 3.89 -8.56 -28.31
C SER A 149 2.66 -8.15 -27.50
N ARG A 150 2.60 -8.56 -26.23
CA ARG A 150 1.52 -8.25 -25.28
C ARG A 150 1.81 -7.03 -24.40
N ARG A 151 2.99 -6.42 -24.53
CA ARG A 151 3.34 -5.19 -23.77
C ARG A 151 2.63 -3.94 -24.26
N ASN A 152 1.65 -4.05 -25.15
CA ASN A 152 0.71 -2.98 -25.46
C ASN A 152 -0.52 -2.97 -24.53
N ASP A 153 -0.69 -4.01 -23.71
CA ASP A 153 -1.85 -4.19 -22.86
C ASP A 153 -1.50 -3.85 -21.40
N PRO A 154 -2.06 -2.79 -20.80
CA PRO A 154 -1.79 -2.42 -19.42
C PRO A 154 -2.32 -3.48 -18.43
N VAL A 155 -3.33 -4.28 -18.80
CA VAL A 155 -3.82 -5.41 -17.99
C VAL A 155 -2.74 -6.46 -17.86
N TYR A 156 -2.09 -6.79 -18.99
CA TYR A 156 -0.96 -7.73 -19.02
C TYR A 156 0.21 -7.22 -18.20
N ILE A 157 0.60 -5.96 -18.41
CA ILE A 157 1.72 -5.34 -17.69
C ILE A 157 1.44 -5.31 -16.18
N GLY A 158 0.26 -4.85 -15.76
CA GLY A 158 -0.14 -4.83 -14.35
C GLY A 158 -0.02 -6.21 -13.71
N ARG A 159 -0.53 -7.25 -14.36
CA ARG A 159 -0.44 -8.64 -13.85
C ARG A 159 1.00 -9.17 -13.81
N VAL A 160 1.88 -8.78 -14.74
CA VAL A 160 3.31 -9.11 -14.68
C VAL A 160 3.98 -8.39 -13.50
N ILE A 161 3.68 -7.11 -13.28
CA ILE A 161 4.25 -6.34 -12.17
C ILE A 161 3.79 -6.88 -10.82
N SER A 162 2.51 -7.22 -10.65
CA SER A 162 2.00 -7.84 -9.40
C SER A 162 2.76 -9.11 -9.03
N ALA A 163 3.07 -9.96 -10.02
CA ALA A 163 3.88 -11.16 -9.81
C ALA A 163 5.34 -10.83 -9.48
N MET A 164 5.98 -9.98 -10.31
CA MET A 164 7.43 -9.72 -10.23
C MET A 164 7.86 -8.88 -9.03
N VAL A 165 6.94 -8.18 -8.36
CA VAL A 165 7.28 -7.35 -7.21
C VAL A 165 7.56 -8.21 -5.97
N ASN A 166 6.92 -9.36 -5.82
CA ASN A 166 7.28 -10.38 -4.82
C ASN A 166 8.17 -11.47 -5.45
N CYS A 167 8.81 -12.31 -4.65
CA CYS A 167 9.69 -13.39 -5.12
C CYS A 167 9.20 -14.81 -4.73
N ASN A 168 7.90 -14.96 -4.43
CA ASN A 168 7.39 -16.15 -3.76
C ASN A 168 7.25 -17.36 -4.67
N ASP A 169 7.41 -17.20 -5.98
CA ASP A 169 7.41 -18.30 -6.96
C ASP A 169 8.83 -18.78 -7.31
N GLU A 170 9.82 -18.50 -6.45
CA GLU A 170 11.24 -18.81 -6.65
C GLU A 170 11.79 -18.25 -7.97
N ASP A 171 11.26 -17.11 -8.38
CA ASP A 171 11.67 -16.35 -9.54
C ASP A 171 12.59 -15.17 -9.14
N HIS A 172 12.99 -14.40 -10.13
CA HIS A 172 13.83 -13.21 -9.96
C HIS A 172 13.04 -11.99 -9.48
N GLY A 173 12.03 -12.20 -8.62
CA GLY A 173 11.19 -11.15 -8.06
C GLY A 173 11.96 -10.11 -7.23
N VAL A 174 11.35 -8.93 -7.02
CA VAL A 174 12.05 -7.77 -6.42
C VAL A 174 12.23 -7.92 -4.91
N LEU A 175 11.18 -8.26 -4.16
CA LEU A 175 11.18 -8.22 -2.70
C LEU A 175 10.88 -9.58 -2.07
N ALA A 176 11.61 -9.90 -1.01
CA ALA A 176 11.31 -11.02 -0.12
C ALA A 176 10.39 -10.55 1.02
N GLY A 177 9.23 -11.18 1.18
CA GLY A 177 8.29 -10.88 2.26
C GLY A 177 8.69 -11.52 3.59
N ARG A 178 8.58 -10.79 4.70
CA ARG A 178 8.79 -11.34 6.06
C ARG A 178 7.96 -10.60 7.11
N TRP A 179 7.31 -11.36 7.99
CA TRP A 179 6.34 -10.86 9.00
C TRP A 179 6.59 -11.39 10.42
N ASP A 180 7.73 -12.02 10.67
CA ASP A 180 8.07 -12.62 11.98
C ASP A 180 8.77 -11.64 12.93
N ASN A 181 8.92 -10.37 12.53
CA ASN A 181 9.62 -9.31 13.27
C ASN A 181 11.13 -9.57 13.49
N HIS A 182 11.75 -10.44 12.70
CA HIS A 182 13.19 -10.71 12.71
C HIS A 182 13.80 -10.34 11.35
N TYR A 183 14.61 -9.28 11.31
CA TYR A 183 15.12 -8.70 10.05
C TYR A 183 16.64 -8.51 10.06
N GLU A 184 17.37 -9.20 10.94
CA GLU A 184 18.80 -8.99 11.18
C GLU A 184 19.69 -9.26 9.95
N ASP A 185 19.24 -10.12 9.04
CA ASP A 185 19.91 -10.44 7.78
C ASP A 185 19.44 -9.60 6.58
N GLY A 186 18.67 -8.54 6.83
CA GLY A 186 18.13 -7.65 5.81
C GLY A 186 17.80 -6.26 6.36
N MET A 187 16.94 -5.54 5.64
CA MET A 187 16.37 -4.29 6.10
C MET A 187 14.96 -4.52 6.64
N SER A 188 14.64 -3.88 7.76
CA SER A 188 13.28 -3.85 8.26
C SER A 188 12.33 -3.27 7.20
N PRO A 189 11.15 -3.87 6.99
CA PRO A 189 10.11 -3.31 6.13
C PRO A 189 9.68 -1.88 6.51
N MET A 190 9.75 -1.54 7.81
CA MET A 190 9.41 -0.20 8.29
C MET A 190 10.52 0.82 8.07
N ALA A 191 11.78 0.42 7.87
CA ALA A 191 12.90 1.35 7.66
C ALA A 191 12.91 1.97 6.26
N TRP A 192 12.29 1.31 5.27
CA TRP A 192 12.20 1.86 3.91
C TRP A 192 11.47 3.21 3.88
N ILE A 193 12.00 4.14 3.09
CA ILE A 193 11.41 5.47 2.83
C ILE A 193 11.12 5.72 1.36
N GLY A 194 11.51 4.80 0.49
CA GLY A 194 11.37 4.96 -0.96
C GLY A 194 11.60 3.67 -1.73
N SER A 195 11.13 3.66 -2.96
CA SER A 195 11.26 2.51 -3.88
C SER A 195 12.57 2.52 -4.67
N VAL A 196 13.22 3.66 -4.77
CA VAL A 196 14.45 3.88 -5.56
C VAL A 196 15.58 2.97 -5.08
N ASP A 197 15.88 2.99 -3.78
CA ASP A 197 16.94 2.16 -3.20
C ASP A 197 16.64 0.66 -3.32
N ILE A 198 15.37 0.26 -3.13
CA ILE A 198 14.94 -1.14 -3.32
C ILE A 198 15.23 -1.61 -4.76
N LEU A 199 14.79 -0.85 -5.76
CA LEU A 199 14.95 -1.20 -7.17
C LEU A 199 16.43 -1.21 -7.60
N ARG A 200 17.23 -0.26 -7.10
CA ARG A 200 18.69 -0.23 -7.33
C ARG A 200 19.38 -1.44 -6.72
N ARG A 201 19.11 -1.75 -5.45
CA ARG A 201 19.64 -2.96 -4.80
C ARG A 201 19.29 -4.22 -5.57
N TRP A 202 18.04 -4.38 -5.99
CA TRP A 202 17.64 -5.54 -6.80
C TRP A 202 18.48 -5.66 -8.09
N LYS A 203 18.66 -4.57 -8.84
CA LYS A 203 19.50 -4.57 -10.05
C LYS A 203 20.97 -4.87 -9.74
N ASP A 204 21.54 -4.21 -8.74
CA ASP A 204 22.97 -4.23 -8.41
C ASP A 204 23.41 -5.57 -7.83
N PHE A 205 22.53 -6.24 -7.08
CA PHE A 205 22.75 -7.58 -6.55
C PHE A 205 22.30 -8.69 -7.52
N GLY A 206 22.28 -8.41 -8.82
CA GLY A 206 22.06 -9.42 -9.85
C GLY A 206 20.63 -9.97 -9.90
N CYS A 207 19.62 -9.12 -9.64
CA CYS A 207 18.20 -9.46 -9.62
C CYS A 207 17.85 -10.50 -8.55
N GLN A 208 18.57 -10.45 -7.42
CA GLN A 208 18.25 -11.23 -6.23
C GLN A 208 17.20 -10.50 -5.38
N PRO A 209 16.28 -11.23 -4.72
CA PRO A 209 15.25 -10.60 -3.89
C PRO A 209 15.84 -9.73 -2.77
N VAL A 210 15.33 -8.49 -2.69
CA VAL A 210 15.70 -7.52 -1.66
C VAL A 210 14.95 -7.85 -0.37
N LYS A 211 15.71 -7.98 0.72
CA LYS A 211 15.19 -8.29 2.06
C LYS A 211 15.03 -7.01 2.88
N TYR A 212 13.88 -6.71 3.50
CA TYR A 212 12.58 -7.37 3.42
C TYR A 212 11.46 -6.37 3.10
N GLY A 213 10.35 -6.87 2.56
CA GLY A 213 9.15 -6.10 2.25
C GLY A 213 7.91 -6.59 3.02
N GLN A 214 6.94 -5.70 3.18
CA GLN A 214 5.57 -5.97 3.63
C GLN A 214 4.59 -5.25 2.70
N CYS A 215 3.27 -5.40 2.88
CA CYS A 215 2.27 -5.01 1.86
C CYS A 215 2.43 -3.58 1.32
N TRP A 216 2.69 -2.59 2.18
CA TRP A 216 2.90 -1.21 1.71
C TRP A 216 4.18 -1.05 0.88
N VAL A 217 5.23 -1.82 1.18
CA VAL A 217 6.50 -1.81 0.42
C VAL A 217 6.27 -2.40 -0.97
N PHE A 218 5.56 -3.54 -1.04
CA PHE A 218 5.19 -4.16 -2.32
C PHE A 218 4.31 -3.20 -3.14
N ALA A 219 3.25 -2.65 -2.54
CA ALA A 219 2.36 -1.69 -3.20
C ALA A 219 3.12 -0.45 -3.70
N ALA A 220 4.04 0.09 -2.91
CA ALA A 220 4.80 1.28 -3.30
C ALA A 220 5.79 1.03 -4.44
N VAL A 221 6.48 -0.13 -4.43
CA VAL A 221 7.35 -0.53 -5.54
C VAL A 221 6.53 -0.79 -6.81
N ALA A 222 5.40 -1.50 -6.71
CA ALA A 222 4.51 -1.70 -7.84
C ALA A 222 4.01 -0.37 -8.43
N CYS A 223 3.55 0.56 -7.57
CA CYS A 223 3.13 1.90 -7.98
C CYS A 223 4.26 2.67 -8.69
N THR A 224 5.49 2.58 -8.18
CA THR A 224 6.69 3.19 -8.81
C THR A 224 6.90 2.65 -10.23
N VAL A 225 6.90 1.33 -10.40
CA VAL A 225 7.14 0.70 -11.70
C VAL A 225 6.02 1.06 -12.69
N LEU A 226 4.76 1.02 -12.25
CA LEU A 226 3.61 1.36 -13.09
C LEU A 226 3.62 2.83 -13.53
N ARG A 227 3.91 3.76 -12.61
CA ARG A 227 4.08 5.19 -12.93
C ARG A 227 5.24 5.41 -13.90
N CYS A 228 6.36 4.73 -13.69
CA CYS A 228 7.53 4.77 -14.58
C CYS A 228 7.19 4.33 -16.01
N LEU A 229 6.32 3.32 -16.15
CA LEU A 229 5.85 2.80 -17.43
C LEU A 229 4.74 3.64 -18.08
N GLY A 230 4.26 4.69 -17.40
CA GLY A 230 3.22 5.60 -17.89
C GLY A 230 1.77 5.20 -17.53
N ILE A 231 1.57 4.18 -16.70
CA ILE A 231 0.25 3.73 -16.25
C ILE A 231 -0.14 4.54 -15.00
N PRO A 232 -1.21 5.37 -15.03
CA PRO A 232 -1.63 6.13 -13.86
C PRO A 232 -1.97 5.21 -12.70
N SER A 233 -1.33 5.39 -11.55
CA SER A 233 -1.42 4.47 -10.42
C SER A 233 -1.40 5.19 -9.08
N ARG A 234 -2.10 4.64 -8.08
CA ARG A 234 -2.13 5.14 -6.70
C ARG A 234 -2.11 4.00 -5.69
N VAL A 235 -1.40 4.19 -4.57
CA VAL A 235 -1.41 3.24 -3.45
C VAL A 235 -2.71 3.42 -2.66
N VAL A 236 -3.31 2.31 -2.28
CA VAL A 236 -4.56 2.24 -1.50
C VAL A 236 -4.31 1.45 -0.23
N THR A 237 -4.84 1.95 0.88
CA THR A 237 -4.83 1.26 2.18
C THR A 237 -6.25 0.89 2.57
N ASN A 238 -6.49 -0.37 2.89
CA ASN A 238 -7.74 -0.87 3.46
C ASN A 238 -7.55 -1.21 4.95
N TYR A 239 -8.38 -0.68 5.85
CA TYR A 239 -8.30 -1.00 7.29
C TYR A 239 -9.24 -2.13 7.67
N ASN A 240 -8.83 -2.92 8.67
CA ASN A 240 -9.46 -4.20 9.00
C ASN A 240 -9.60 -5.06 7.74
N SER A 241 -8.53 -5.29 6.99
CA SER A 241 -8.58 -6.07 5.74
C SER A 241 -8.70 -7.55 6.06
N ALA A 242 -9.69 -8.19 5.44
CA ALA A 242 -9.89 -9.63 5.52
C ALA A 242 -8.87 -10.37 4.65
N HIS A 243 -8.39 -11.52 5.13
CA HIS A 243 -7.75 -12.54 4.31
C HIS A 243 -8.56 -13.84 4.46
N ASP A 244 -9.62 -13.97 3.66
CA ASP A 244 -10.50 -15.14 3.62
C ASP A 244 -9.88 -16.23 2.73
N THR A 245 -9.51 -17.35 3.35
CA THR A 245 -8.86 -18.48 2.68
C THR A 245 -9.84 -19.51 2.12
N ASN A 246 -11.14 -19.40 2.43
CA ASN A 246 -12.14 -20.40 2.06
C ASN A 246 -13.22 -19.82 1.10
N GLY A 247 -13.30 -18.50 0.97
CA GLY A 247 -14.13 -17.79 -0.01
C GLY A 247 -15.62 -17.77 0.34
N ASN A 248 -15.99 -18.06 1.59
CA ASN A 248 -17.37 -18.02 2.06
C ASN A 248 -17.81 -16.64 2.56
N LEU A 249 -16.94 -15.62 2.51
CA LEU A 249 -17.19 -14.25 2.97
C LEU A 249 -17.49 -14.12 4.48
N ILE A 250 -17.25 -15.18 5.26
CA ILE A 250 -17.43 -15.23 6.71
C ILE A 250 -16.12 -15.65 7.37
N ILE A 251 -15.54 -14.74 8.12
CA ILE A 251 -14.32 -14.97 8.89
C ILE A 251 -14.69 -15.34 10.33
N ASP A 252 -14.51 -16.62 10.65
CA ASP A 252 -14.68 -17.13 12.01
C ASP A 252 -13.43 -16.89 12.86
N ARG A 253 -13.59 -16.17 13.97
CA ARG A 253 -12.52 -15.85 14.92
C ARG A 253 -12.80 -16.50 16.27
N TYR A 254 -12.01 -17.51 16.59
CA TYR A 254 -12.11 -18.25 17.84
C TYR A 254 -11.24 -17.59 18.91
N LEU A 255 -11.87 -17.12 19.99
CA LEU A 255 -11.26 -16.55 21.17
C LEU A 255 -11.41 -17.54 22.33
N SER A 256 -10.39 -17.73 23.15
CA SER A 256 -10.50 -18.41 24.43
C SER A 256 -11.34 -17.60 25.41
N GLU A 257 -11.70 -18.18 26.56
CA GLU A 257 -12.33 -17.42 27.65
C GLU A 257 -11.45 -16.26 28.14
N THR A 258 -10.13 -16.32 27.93
CA THR A 258 -9.16 -15.25 28.28
C THR A 258 -9.05 -14.17 27.20
N GLY A 259 -9.74 -14.32 26.06
CA GLY A 259 -9.68 -13.39 24.94
C GLY A 259 -8.48 -13.62 24.01
N GLU A 260 -7.79 -14.74 24.15
CA GLU A 260 -6.68 -15.14 23.28
C GLU A 260 -7.21 -15.82 22.02
N LEU A 261 -6.61 -15.57 20.86
CA LEU A 261 -6.98 -16.31 19.66
C LEU A 261 -6.59 -17.78 19.81
N SER A 262 -7.58 -18.67 19.70
CA SER A 262 -7.34 -20.12 19.65
C SER A 262 -6.67 -20.49 18.32
N HIS A 263 -5.72 -21.44 18.35
CA HIS A 263 -4.75 -21.77 17.30
C HIS A 263 -5.32 -22.40 15.99
N SER A 264 -6.50 -22.00 15.50
CA SER A 264 -7.13 -22.73 14.39
C SER A 264 -7.91 -21.93 13.34
N SER A 265 -7.72 -20.62 13.18
CA SER A 265 -8.19 -19.94 11.95
C SER A 265 -7.01 -19.71 11.00
N LYS A 266 -7.13 -20.21 9.76
CA LYS A 266 -6.24 -19.82 8.66
C LYS A 266 -6.49 -18.37 8.24
N ASP A 267 -7.71 -17.88 8.48
CA ASP A 267 -8.14 -16.54 8.14
C ASP A 267 -7.56 -15.51 9.12
N MET A 268 -6.97 -14.45 8.55
CA MET A 268 -6.39 -13.34 9.29
C MET A 268 -7.18 -12.06 9.00
N ILE A 269 -7.27 -11.19 10.00
CA ILE A 269 -7.75 -9.82 9.81
C ILE A 269 -6.55 -8.93 10.09
N TRP A 270 -6.08 -8.27 9.05
CA TRP A 270 -4.95 -7.35 9.14
C TRP A 270 -5.50 -5.99 9.59
N ASN A 271 -4.79 -5.31 10.50
CA ASN A 271 -5.18 -3.97 10.97
C ASN A 271 -5.28 -3.01 9.77
N PHE A 272 -4.36 -3.16 8.81
CA PHE A 272 -4.50 -2.61 7.48
C PHE A 272 -3.78 -3.49 6.45
N HIS A 273 -4.17 -3.35 5.19
CA HIS A 273 -3.52 -3.96 4.03
C HIS A 273 -3.38 -2.92 2.92
N CYS A 274 -2.33 -3.02 2.11
CA CYS A 274 -2.05 -2.05 1.06
C CYS A 274 -1.89 -2.74 -0.29
N TRP A 275 -2.52 -2.17 -1.32
CA TRP A 275 -2.38 -2.57 -2.72
C TRP A 275 -2.29 -1.33 -3.63
N VAL A 276 -2.31 -1.52 -4.95
CA VAL A 276 -2.29 -0.44 -5.94
C VAL A 276 -3.58 -0.43 -6.74
N GLU A 277 -4.14 0.75 -6.99
CA GLU A 277 -5.12 0.94 -8.05
C GLU A 277 -4.43 1.51 -9.30
N CYS A 278 -4.72 0.91 -10.45
CA CYS A 278 -4.20 1.31 -11.76
C CYS A 278 -5.36 1.78 -12.65
N TRP A 279 -5.22 2.91 -13.35
CA TRP A 279 -6.24 3.41 -14.26
C TRP A 279 -6.03 2.85 -15.67
N MET A 280 -7.02 2.11 -16.18
CA MET A 280 -7.01 1.60 -17.55
C MET A 280 -8.42 1.23 -18.03
N ALA A 281 -8.60 1.18 -19.34
CA ALA A 281 -9.72 0.54 -19.98
C ALA A 281 -9.63 -1.00 -19.86
N ARG A 282 -10.77 -1.67 -19.95
CA ARG A 282 -10.90 -3.14 -19.94
C ARG A 282 -11.59 -3.66 -21.19
N PRO A 283 -10.94 -3.63 -22.37
CA PRO A 283 -11.52 -4.15 -23.61
C PRO A 283 -11.96 -5.62 -23.51
N ASP A 284 -11.34 -6.39 -22.61
CA ASP A 284 -11.67 -7.79 -22.31
C ASP A 284 -12.98 -7.98 -21.53
N LEU A 285 -13.44 -6.95 -20.79
CA LEU A 285 -14.68 -6.97 -20.00
C LEU A 285 -15.76 -6.00 -20.51
N GLY A 286 -15.38 -5.02 -21.32
CA GLY A 286 -16.22 -3.96 -21.84
C GLY A 286 -16.14 -2.65 -21.03
N PRO A 287 -16.63 -1.53 -21.61
CA PRO A 287 -16.39 -0.17 -21.11
C PRO A 287 -17.03 0.14 -19.76
N ALA A 288 -17.95 -0.71 -19.29
CA ALA A 288 -18.53 -0.57 -17.96
C ALA A 288 -17.46 -0.74 -16.86
N TYR A 289 -16.40 -1.49 -17.12
CA TYR A 289 -15.35 -1.81 -16.14
C TYR A 289 -14.03 -1.05 -16.37
N ASP A 290 -14.06 -0.03 -17.24
CA ASP A 290 -12.96 0.92 -17.39
C ASP A 290 -12.78 1.72 -16.09
N GLY A 291 -11.54 2.20 -15.87
CA GLY A 291 -11.18 3.05 -14.74
C GLY A 291 -10.23 2.34 -13.78
N TRP A 292 -10.44 2.52 -12.46
CA TRP A 292 -9.57 1.96 -11.44
C TRP A 292 -9.66 0.43 -11.34
N GLN A 293 -8.51 -0.22 -11.40
CA GLN A 293 -8.33 -1.65 -11.24
C GLN A 293 -7.44 -1.92 -10.03
N ALA A 294 -7.93 -2.68 -9.05
CA ALA A 294 -7.15 -3.12 -7.91
C ALA A 294 -6.14 -4.20 -8.34
N LEU A 295 -4.89 -3.99 -7.95
CA LEU A 295 -3.75 -4.85 -8.24
C LEU A 295 -2.96 -5.01 -6.95
N ASP A 296 -2.91 -6.24 -6.44
CA ASP A 296 -2.20 -6.52 -5.19
C ASP A 296 -0.91 -7.30 -5.48
N PRO A 297 0.27 -6.69 -5.26
CA PRO A 297 1.56 -7.37 -5.40
C PRO A 297 1.96 -8.20 -4.18
N THR A 298 1.18 -8.17 -3.09
CA THR A 298 1.46 -8.93 -1.87
C THR A 298 1.16 -10.43 -2.11
N PRO A 299 2.09 -11.34 -1.77
CA PRO A 299 1.93 -12.77 -2.04
C PRO A 299 1.00 -13.43 -1.02
N GLN A 300 -0.31 -13.24 -1.21
CA GLN A 300 -1.37 -13.75 -0.34
C GLN A 300 -1.98 -15.04 -0.90
N GLU A 301 -2.61 -14.96 -2.07
CA GLU A 301 -3.22 -16.09 -2.77
C GLU A 301 -2.61 -16.30 -4.16
N LYS A 302 -2.64 -17.55 -4.63
CA LYS A 302 -2.16 -17.89 -5.97
C LYS A 302 -3.29 -17.75 -6.98
N SER A 303 -3.13 -16.84 -7.94
CA SER A 303 -3.97 -16.77 -9.13
C SER A 303 -3.34 -17.54 -10.28
N GLU A 304 -4.07 -18.54 -10.81
CA GLU A 304 -3.58 -19.40 -11.90
C GLU A 304 -2.21 -20.07 -11.60
N GLY A 305 -1.94 -20.34 -10.31
CA GLY A 305 -0.71 -20.99 -9.82
C GLY A 305 0.46 -20.05 -9.49
N VAL A 306 0.31 -18.75 -9.71
CA VAL A 306 1.33 -17.70 -9.49
C VAL A 306 0.86 -16.75 -8.40
N PHE A 307 1.76 -16.29 -7.53
CA PHE A 307 1.49 -15.25 -6.53
C PHE A 307 1.33 -13.87 -7.19
N CYS A 308 0.16 -13.65 -7.76
CA CYS A 308 -0.28 -12.39 -8.33
C CYS A 308 -1.78 -12.22 -8.11
N CYS A 309 -2.22 -10.96 -8.01
CA CYS A 309 -3.62 -10.64 -7.80
C CYS A 309 -4.01 -9.40 -8.62
N GLY A 310 -5.11 -9.53 -9.36
CA GLY A 310 -5.66 -8.50 -10.24
C GLY A 310 -5.06 -8.52 -11.65
N PRO A 311 -5.39 -7.53 -12.49
CA PRO A 311 -6.18 -6.33 -12.16
C PRO A 311 -7.69 -6.61 -12.05
N ALA A 312 -8.27 -6.31 -10.89
CA ALA A 312 -9.69 -6.45 -10.57
C ALA A 312 -10.42 -5.10 -10.71
N PRO A 313 -11.45 -4.94 -11.55
CA PRO A 313 -12.15 -3.66 -11.64
C PRO A 313 -12.78 -3.30 -10.30
N VAL A 314 -12.46 -2.11 -9.77
CA VAL A 314 -13.01 -1.63 -8.48
C VAL A 314 -14.54 -1.54 -8.54
N ARG A 315 -15.08 -1.20 -9.72
CA ARG A 315 -16.52 -1.24 -9.96
C ARG A 315 -17.09 -2.65 -9.84
N ALA A 316 -16.41 -3.67 -10.37
CA ALA A 316 -16.90 -5.06 -10.30
C ALA A 316 -16.90 -5.57 -8.85
N ILE A 317 -15.92 -5.15 -8.05
CA ILE A 317 -15.91 -5.39 -6.60
C ILE A 317 -17.12 -4.72 -5.94
N LYS A 318 -17.39 -3.44 -6.24
CA LYS A 318 -18.54 -2.72 -5.69
C LYS A 318 -19.90 -3.31 -6.07
N GLU A 319 -20.04 -3.83 -7.28
CA GLU A 319 -21.30 -4.42 -7.77
C GLU A 319 -21.39 -5.93 -7.50
N GLY A 320 -20.39 -6.57 -6.88
CA GLY A 320 -20.37 -8.00 -6.59
C GLY A 320 -20.35 -8.89 -7.84
N ASP A 321 -19.68 -8.46 -8.92
CA ASP A 321 -19.55 -9.21 -10.17
C ASP A 321 -18.36 -10.20 -10.12
N LEU A 322 -18.46 -11.16 -9.21
CA LEU A 322 -17.36 -12.07 -8.82
C LEU A 322 -16.89 -13.02 -9.95
N GLN A 323 -17.70 -13.24 -10.97
CA GLN A 323 -17.41 -14.11 -12.11
C GLN A 323 -16.40 -13.53 -13.10
N LEU A 324 -16.11 -12.23 -13.03
CA LEU A 324 -15.23 -11.56 -13.98
C LEU A 324 -13.76 -11.75 -13.60
N LYS A 325 -12.89 -11.58 -14.59
CA LYS A 325 -11.44 -11.60 -14.39
C LYS A 325 -10.94 -10.22 -13.95
N TYR A 326 -9.97 -10.09 -13.08
CA TYR A 326 -9.18 -11.12 -12.40
C TYR A 326 -9.39 -11.02 -10.89
N ASP A 327 -9.39 -12.15 -10.19
CA ASP A 327 -9.25 -12.23 -8.72
C ASP A 327 -10.28 -11.43 -7.89
N ILE A 328 -11.41 -11.07 -8.50
CA ILE A 328 -12.48 -10.29 -7.86
C ILE A 328 -13.04 -10.96 -6.61
N PRO A 329 -13.28 -12.29 -6.55
CA PRO A 329 -13.76 -12.93 -5.33
C PRO A 329 -12.85 -12.66 -4.13
N PHE A 330 -11.53 -12.72 -4.34
CA PHE A 330 -10.54 -12.47 -3.30
C PHE A 330 -10.62 -11.02 -2.81
N VAL A 331 -10.47 -10.05 -3.72
CA VAL A 331 -10.48 -8.61 -3.35
C VAL A 331 -11.84 -8.19 -2.78
N PHE A 332 -12.95 -8.80 -3.23
CA PHE A 332 -14.27 -8.58 -2.66
C PHE A 332 -14.33 -9.03 -1.19
N ALA A 333 -13.79 -10.21 -0.87
CA ALA A 333 -13.73 -10.71 0.50
C ALA A 333 -12.92 -9.77 1.40
N GLU A 334 -11.80 -9.23 0.91
CA GLU A 334 -10.94 -8.31 1.67
C GLU A 334 -11.67 -7.07 2.21
N VAL A 335 -12.72 -6.61 1.50
CA VAL A 335 -13.47 -5.39 1.82
C VAL A 335 -14.90 -5.62 2.31
N ASN A 336 -15.48 -6.80 2.09
CA ASN A 336 -16.88 -7.08 2.44
C ASN A 336 -17.08 -8.24 3.43
N ALA A 337 -16.07 -9.08 3.73
CA ALA A 337 -16.28 -10.23 4.61
C ALA A 337 -16.83 -9.86 6.00
N ASP A 338 -17.77 -10.66 6.49
CA ASP A 338 -18.31 -10.54 7.84
C ASP A 338 -17.40 -11.27 8.84
N VAL A 339 -17.18 -10.67 10.00
CA VAL A 339 -16.39 -11.27 11.08
C VAL A 339 -17.30 -11.76 12.18
N VAL A 340 -17.25 -13.06 12.44
CA VAL A 340 -17.98 -13.71 13.52
C VAL A 340 -17.00 -14.13 14.60
N TYR A 341 -17.22 -13.65 15.82
CA TYR A 341 -16.42 -14.07 16.98
C TYR A 341 -17.08 -15.25 17.70
N TRP A 342 -16.27 -16.25 18.03
CA TRP A 342 -16.66 -17.41 18.81
C TRP A 342 -15.83 -17.47 20.07
N VAL A 343 -16.46 -17.63 21.23
CA VAL A 343 -15.76 -17.83 22.50
C VAL A 343 -15.72 -19.33 22.81
N VAL A 344 -14.52 -19.89 22.84
CA VAL A 344 -14.22 -21.29 23.13
C VAL A 344 -13.95 -21.44 24.63
N LYS A 345 -14.79 -22.23 25.28
CA LYS A 345 -14.69 -22.54 26.71
C LYS A 345 -13.66 -23.63 26.99
N HIS A 346 -13.24 -23.75 28.25
CA HIS A 346 -12.29 -24.79 28.67
C HIS A 346 -12.79 -26.23 28.43
N ASP A 347 -14.11 -26.45 28.38
CA ASP A 347 -14.74 -27.74 28.06
C ASP A 347 -14.83 -28.02 26.55
N GLY A 348 -14.35 -27.09 25.71
CA GLY A 348 -14.39 -27.17 24.24
C GLY A 348 -15.69 -26.65 23.62
N THR A 349 -16.68 -26.23 24.42
CA THR A 349 -17.92 -25.64 23.88
C THR A 349 -17.64 -24.27 23.25
N GLN A 350 -18.32 -23.99 22.14
CA GLN A 350 -18.17 -22.75 21.40
C GLN A 350 -19.45 -21.93 21.49
N LYS A 351 -19.34 -20.66 21.89
CA LYS A 351 -20.47 -19.73 21.94
C LYS A 351 -20.25 -18.58 20.97
N LYS A 352 -21.19 -18.37 20.06
CA LYS A 352 -21.19 -17.23 19.13
C LYS A 352 -21.36 -15.93 19.92
N SER A 353 -20.53 -14.94 19.63
CA SER A 353 -20.68 -13.57 20.11
C SER A 353 -21.94 -12.95 19.51
N THR A 354 -22.66 -12.17 20.31
CA THR A 354 -23.81 -11.40 19.83
C THR A 354 -23.41 -10.22 18.93
N HIS A 355 -22.14 -9.79 18.99
CA HIS A 355 -21.59 -8.73 18.15
C HIS A 355 -20.80 -9.29 16.96
N SER A 356 -21.13 -8.83 15.74
CA SER A 356 -20.39 -9.05 14.49
C SER A 356 -19.68 -7.77 14.04
N SER A 357 -18.54 -7.89 13.35
CA SER A 357 -17.81 -6.74 12.80
C SER A 357 -17.70 -6.88 11.30
N VAL A 358 -17.70 -5.75 10.58
CA VAL A 358 -17.49 -5.70 9.13
C VAL A 358 -16.04 -5.27 8.85
N VAL A 359 -15.39 -5.91 7.90
CA VAL A 359 -14.07 -5.55 7.37
C VAL A 359 -14.15 -4.37 6.39
N GLY A 360 -13.05 -3.98 5.77
CA GLY A 360 -13.10 -3.02 4.67
C GLY A 360 -13.39 -1.58 5.10
N LYS A 361 -12.63 -1.02 6.04
CA LYS A 361 -12.91 0.29 6.65
C LYS A 361 -11.95 1.36 6.15
N ASN A 362 -12.44 2.60 6.08
CA ASN A 362 -11.65 3.80 5.80
C ASN A 362 -10.65 3.60 4.65
N ILE A 363 -11.10 3.01 3.54
CA ILE A 363 -10.21 2.73 2.40
C ILE A 363 -9.66 4.06 1.91
N SER A 364 -8.34 4.21 1.94
CA SER A 364 -7.67 5.50 1.90
C SER A 364 -6.62 5.56 0.80
N THR A 365 -6.54 6.71 0.14
CA THR A 365 -5.44 7.06 -0.76
C THR A 365 -5.07 8.53 -0.60
N LYS A 366 -3.94 8.95 -1.18
CA LYS A 366 -3.52 10.36 -1.16
C LYS A 366 -4.39 11.15 -2.14
N SER A 367 -4.90 12.30 -1.69
CA SER A 367 -5.65 13.21 -2.55
C SER A 367 -4.78 13.79 -3.68
N VAL A 368 -5.41 14.05 -4.82
CA VAL A 368 -4.80 14.73 -5.97
C VAL A 368 -4.25 16.10 -5.57
N GLY A 369 -2.94 16.31 -5.77
CA GLY A 369 -2.26 17.58 -5.55
C GLY A 369 -2.17 18.04 -4.09
N ARG A 370 -2.57 17.21 -3.12
CA ARG A 370 -2.61 17.57 -1.69
C ARG A 370 -2.11 16.44 -0.81
N ASP A 371 -1.64 16.79 0.38
CA ASP A 371 -1.23 15.84 1.42
C ASP A 371 -2.39 15.43 2.35
N SER A 372 -3.63 15.58 1.89
CA SER A 372 -4.81 15.11 2.60
C SER A 372 -5.12 13.66 2.24
N ARG A 373 -5.79 12.98 3.18
CA ARG A 373 -6.39 11.67 2.95
C ARG A 373 -7.67 11.81 2.14
N GLU A 374 -7.77 11.04 1.08
CA GLU A 374 -9.01 10.80 0.35
C GLU A 374 -9.60 9.47 0.80
N ASP A 375 -10.86 9.49 1.25
CA ASP A 375 -11.60 8.28 1.58
C ASP A 375 -12.33 7.75 0.35
N ILE A 376 -11.89 6.60 -0.13
CA ILE A 376 -12.44 5.92 -1.32
C ILE A 376 -13.22 4.67 -0.92
N THR A 377 -13.64 4.51 0.35
CA THR A 377 -14.45 3.34 0.77
C THR A 377 -15.70 3.17 -0.10
N HIS A 378 -16.31 4.29 -0.48
CA HIS A 378 -17.50 4.34 -1.33
C HIS A 378 -17.27 3.87 -2.78
N THR A 379 -16.02 3.73 -3.25
CA THR A 379 -15.71 3.19 -4.57
C THR A 379 -15.69 1.66 -4.56
N TYR A 380 -15.39 1.05 -3.41
CA TYR A 380 -15.32 -0.40 -3.23
C TYR A 380 -16.61 -1.04 -2.73
N LYS A 381 -17.41 -0.32 -1.94
CA LYS A 381 -18.67 -0.85 -1.40
C LYS A 381 -19.73 0.21 -1.21
N TYR A 382 -20.98 -0.24 -1.15
CA TYR A 382 -22.11 0.61 -0.79
C TYR A 382 -22.13 0.91 0.72
N PRO A 383 -22.81 1.98 1.18
CA PRO A 383 -22.90 2.30 2.60
C PRO A 383 -23.51 1.15 3.41
N GLU A 384 -22.91 0.88 4.56
CA GLU A 384 -23.35 -0.20 5.45
C GLU A 384 -24.77 0.03 5.96
N GLY A 385 -25.58 -1.04 5.98
CA GLY A 385 -27.00 -1.03 6.27
C GLY A 385 -27.90 -0.66 5.08
N SER A 386 -27.36 -0.24 3.94
CA SER A 386 -28.16 0.10 2.76
C SER A 386 -28.81 -1.13 2.11
N GLU A 387 -29.86 -0.90 1.32
CA GLU A 387 -30.49 -1.97 0.53
C GLU A 387 -29.52 -2.51 -0.53
N LYS A 388 -28.80 -1.61 -1.21
CA LYS A 388 -27.81 -1.97 -2.23
C LYS A 388 -26.65 -2.79 -1.71
N GLU A 389 -26.11 -2.47 -0.55
CA GLU A 389 -25.07 -3.31 0.09
C GLU A 389 -25.56 -4.75 0.23
N ARG A 390 -26.79 -4.93 0.72
CA ARG A 390 -27.38 -6.25 0.91
C ARG A 390 -27.68 -6.97 -0.38
N GLU A 391 -28.17 -6.26 -1.40
CA GLU A 391 -28.35 -6.83 -2.73
C GLU A 391 -27.03 -7.34 -3.31
N VAL A 392 -25.95 -6.56 -3.19
CA VAL A 392 -24.61 -6.94 -3.66
C VAL A 392 -24.05 -8.10 -2.85
N PHE A 393 -24.20 -8.08 -1.53
CA PHE A 393 -23.74 -9.16 -0.67
C PHE A 393 -24.50 -10.46 -0.93
N ALA A 394 -25.84 -10.40 -1.06
CA ALA A 394 -26.67 -11.56 -1.41
C ALA A 394 -26.49 -12.05 -2.86
N LYS A 395 -25.92 -11.22 -3.74
CA LYS A 395 -25.48 -11.64 -5.08
C LYS A 395 -24.15 -12.39 -5.00
N ALA A 396 -23.27 -12.00 -4.08
CA ALA A 396 -21.97 -12.60 -3.84
C ALA A 396 -22.05 -13.91 -3.02
N GLU A 397 -22.95 -13.98 -2.04
CA GLU A 397 -23.29 -15.19 -1.29
C GLU A 397 -24.41 -15.98 -1.98
N HIS A 398 -24.40 -17.31 -1.81
CA HIS A 398 -25.54 -18.17 -2.17
C HIS A 398 -26.61 -18.27 -1.07
N GLU A 399 -26.47 -17.56 0.05
CA GLU A 399 -27.44 -17.56 1.15
C GLU A 399 -27.69 -16.15 1.71
N THR A 400 -28.94 -15.88 2.08
CA THR A 400 -29.36 -14.62 2.70
C THR A 400 -29.00 -14.59 4.19
N SER A 401 -28.04 -13.75 4.59
CA SER A 401 -27.89 -13.37 6.00
C SER A 401 -29.00 -12.38 6.41
N SER A 402 -29.61 -12.62 7.57
CA SER A 402 -30.80 -11.90 8.04
C SER A 402 -30.47 -10.52 8.64
N LEU A 403 -31.41 -9.58 8.47
CA LEU A 403 -31.45 -8.23 9.04
C LEU A 403 -30.83 -8.13 10.45
N ARG A 404 -29.85 -7.23 10.62
CA ARG A 404 -29.45 -6.72 11.93
C ARG A 404 -30.61 -5.86 12.46
N GLN A 405 -31.41 -6.38 13.39
CA GLN A 405 -32.19 -5.54 14.29
C GLN A 405 -31.24 -4.97 15.34
N GLU A 406 -31.30 -3.66 15.58
CA GLU A 406 -30.77 -3.08 16.82
C GLU A 406 -31.58 -3.71 17.96
N GLU A 407 -31.05 -4.75 18.59
CA GLU A 407 -31.69 -5.38 19.74
C GLU A 407 -31.37 -4.61 21.02
N GLU A 408 -32.40 -4.44 21.87
CA GLU A 408 -32.25 -4.14 23.29
C GLU A 408 -31.29 -5.16 23.92
N GLY A 409 -30.23 -4.70 24.60
CA GLY A 409 -29.22 -5.61 25.14
C GLY A 409 -28.03 -4.93 25.82
N LEU A 410 -26.98 -5.72 26.06
CA LEU A 410 -25.71 -5.22 26.57
C LEU A 410 -24.81 -4.83 25.39
N HIS A 411 -24.34 -3.59 25.37
CA HIS A 411 -23.36 -3.12 24.39
C HIS A 411 -22.00 -2.89 25.05
N LEU A 412 -20.94 -3.29 24.37
CA LEU A 412 -19.57 -3.16 24.85
C LEU A 412 -18.72 -2.50 23.77
N ARG A 413 -17.98 -1.45 24.15
CA ARG A 413 -17.02 -0.78 23.28
C ARG A 413 -15.75 -0.42 24.05
N ILE A 414 -14.63 -0.31 23.35
CA ILE A 414 -13.35 0.10 23.94
C ILE A 414 -13.04 1.53 23.48
N LYS A 415 -12.83 2.44 24.43
CA LYS A 415 -12.30 3.79 24.19
C LYS A 415 -10.84 3.87 24.62
N LEU A 416 -10.08 4.74 23.97
CA LEU A 416 -8.69 5.04 24.33
C LEU A 416 -8.67 6.43 24.97
N SER A 417 -8.00 6.60 26.11
CA SER A 417 -7.73 7.93 26.65
C SER A 417 -6.69 8.64 25.77
N GLU A 418 -6.70 9.97 25.70
CA GLU A 418 -5.64 10.70 24.98
C GLU A 418 -4.24 10.29 25.47
N GLY A 419 -3.24 10.34 24.57
CA GLY A 419 -1.83 10.19 24.93
C GLY A 419 -1.26 8.77 24.90
N ALA A 420 -1.72 7.88 24.00
CA ALA A 420 -1.04 6.61 23.74
C ALA A 420 0.25 6.83 22.93
N ASN A 421 1.22 7.51 23.52
CA ASN A 421 2.52 7.81 22.92
C ASN A 421 3.55 6.74 23.31
N ASN A 422 4.49 6.46 22.42
CA ASN A 422 5.58 5.55 22.69
C ASN A 422 6.43 6.08 23.84
N GLY A 423 6.75 5.23 24.82
CA GLY A 423 7.44 5.64 26.05
C GLY A 423 6.54 6.09 27.19
N SER A 424 5.21 6.07 27.03
CA SER A 424 4.27 6.54 28.04
C SER A 424 3.24 5.49 28.47
N ASP A 425 2.76 5.64 29.71
CA ASP A 425 1.62 4.87 30.22
C ASP A 425 0.31 5.51 29.77
N PHE A 426 -0.67 4.70 29.38
CA PHE A 426 -1.98 5.19 28.93
C PHE A 426 -3.12 4.28 29.40
N ASP A 427 -4.34 4.80 29.39
CA ASP A 427 -5.54 4.06 29.78
C ASP A 427 -6.40 3.67 28.58
N VAL A 428 -6.95 2.46 28.62
CA VAL A 428 -8.07 2.05 27.78
C VAL A 428 -9.29 1.81 28.65
N LEU A 429 -10.46 2.17 28.15
CA LEU A 429 -11.74 2.13 28.88
C LEU A 429 -12.67 1.13 28.20
N ALA A 430 -13.08 0.07 28.89
CA ALA A 430 -14.29 -0.66 28.50
C ALA A 430 -15.50 0.17 28.93
N VAL A 431 -16.34 0.50 27.96
CA VAL A 431 -17.59 1.21 28.14
C VAL A 431 -18.71 0.23 27.87
N ILE A 432 -19.53 -0.01 28.89
CA ILE A 432 -20.62 -0.97 28.87
C ILE A 432 -21.93 -0.21 29.03
N ASP A 433 -22.80 -0.32 28.04
CA ASP A 433 -24.14 0.27 28.05
C ASP A 433 -25.16 -0.86 28.30
N ASN A 434 -25.90 -0.77 29.41
CA ASN A 434 -27.03 -1.67 29.66
C ASN A 434 -28.31 -1.02 29.15
N ALA A 435 -28.71 -1.35 27.92
CA ALA A 435 -29.94 -0.85 27.31
C ALA A 435 -31.16 -1.75 27.64
N THR A 436 -31.22 -2.27 28.87
CA THR A 436 -32.32 -3.12 29.35
C THR A 436 -32.91 -2.57 30.65
N ASP A 437 -34.16 -2.93 30.93
CA ASP A 437 -34.89 -2.54 32.14
C ASP A 437 -34.42 -3.25 33.43
N THR A 438 -33.53 -4.23 33.31
CA THR A 438 -33.09 -5.07 34.43
C THR A 438 -31.62 -4.90 34.74
N GLU A 439 -31.29 -4.99 36.02
CA GLU A 439 -29.90 -5.07 36.46
C GLU A 439 -29.29 -6.38 35.96
N ARG A 440 -28.11 -6.28 35.33
CA ARG A 440 -27.36 -7.44 34.85
C ARG A 440 -26.09 -7.60 35.67
N VAL A 441 -25.82 -8.84 36.10
CA VAL A 441 -24.56 -9.19 36.75
C VAL A 441 -23.70 -9.95 35.75
N CYS A 442 -22.54 -9.38 35.44
CA CYS A 442 -21.65 -9.89 34.43
C CYS A 442 -20.24 -10.13 34.99
N ARG A 443 -19.45 -10.88 34.22
CA ARG A 443 -17.99 -10.89 34.30
C ARG A 443 -17.44 -10.05 33.17
N LEU A 444 -16.54 -9.11 33.47
CA LEU A 444 -15.78 -8.36 32.48
C LEU A 444 -14.32 -8.77 32.53
N ARG A 445 -13.78 -9.19 31.39
CA ARG A 445 -12.35 -9.44 31.20
C ARG A 445 -11.80 -8.51 30.13
N LEU A 446 -10.72 -7.80 30.46
CA LEU A 446 -9.96 -6.93 29.58
C LEU A 446 -8.55 -7.46 29.44
N CYS A 447 -8.13 -7.76 28.22
CA CYS A 447 -6.79 -8.23 27.90
C CYS A 447 -6.15 -7.31 26.85
N ALA A 448 -4.96 -6.79 27.14
CA ALA A 448 -4.13 -6.05 26.20
C ALA A 448 -2.88 -6.85 25.88
N ARG A 449 -2.55 -6.98 24.60
CA ARG A 449 -1.37 -7.68 24.10
C ARG A 449 -0.71 -6.85 23.02
N THR A 450 0.61 -6.88 22.93
CA THR A 450 1.28 -6.33 21.75
C THR A 450 0.87 -7.12 20.52
N ALA A 451 0.88 -6.49 19.35
CA ALA A 451 0.53 -7.12 18.10
C ALA A 451 1.35 -6.54 16.95
N SER A 452 1.55 -7.34 15.90
CA SER A 452 1.97 -6.84 14.60
C SER A 452 0.77 -6.33 13.80
N TYR A 453 1.03 -5.58 12.74
CA TYR A 453 -0.04 -5.00 11.91
C TYR A 453 -0.91 -6.06 11.21
N ASN A 454 -0.35 -7.23 10.88
CA ASN A 454 -1.09 -8.34 10.26
C ASN A 454 -1.92 -9.15 11.27
N GLY A 455 -1.91 -8.78 12.55
CA GLY A 455 -2.73 -9.38 13.59
C GLY A 455 -2.08 -10.52 14.38
N THR A 456 -0.79 -10.81 14.17
CA THR A 456 -0.03 -11.74 15.03
C THR A 456 0.08 -11.16 16.43
N LEU A 457 -0.30 -11.94 17.44
CA LEU A 457 -0.28 -11.50 18.84
C LEU A 457 1.06 -11.78 19.50
N GLY A 458 1.57 -10.79 20.20
CA GLY A 458 2.68 -10.90 21.13
C GLY A 458 2.24 -11.23 22.56
N PRO A 459 3.13 -11.02 23.54
CA PRO A 459 2.86 -11.19 24.96
C PRO A 459 1.76 -10.26 25.49
N GLN A 460 1.19 -10.63 26.64
CA GLN A 460 0.24 -9.80 27.37
C GLN A 460 0.95 -8.64 28.05
N CYS A 461 0.46 -7.42 27.81
CA CYS A 461 0.96 -6.18 28.42
C CYS A 461 -0.07 -5.49 29.33
N GLY A 462 -1.27 -6.06 29.50
CA GLY A 462 -2.25 -5.59 30.48
C GLY A 462 -3.40 -6.58 30.64
N MET A 463 -3.92 -6.75 31.85
CA MET A 463 -5.08 -7.61 32.12
C MET A 463 -5.88 -7.10 33.30
N LYS A 464 -7.21 -7.18 33.20
CA LYS A 464 -8.14 -6.91 34.29
C LYS A 464 -9.33 -7.87 34.20
N ASP A 465 -9.59 -8.61 35.27
CA ASP A 465 -10.70 -9.57 35.36
C ASP A 465 -11.59 -9.18 36.54
N LEU A 466 -12.80 -8.72 36.23
CA LEU A 466 -13.82 -8.37 37.20
C LEU A 466 -14.90 -9.44 37.18
N LEU A 467 -14.89 -10.30 38.21
CA LEU A 467 -15.79 -11.45 38.29
C LEU A 467 -17.26 -11.05 38.44
N ASN A 468 -17.55 -9.97 39.16
CA ASN A 468 -18.91 -9.53 39.43
C ASN A 468 -19.01 -8.01 39.22
N ILE A 469 -19.47 -7.59 38.04
CA ILE A 469 -19.86 -6.21 37.76
C ILE A 469 -21.39 -6.14 37.72
N SER A 470 -21.97 -5.24 38.51
CA SER A 470 -23.40 -4.92 38.49
C SER A 470 -23.61 -3.77 37.50
N LEU A 471 -24.39 -4.03 36.45
CA LEU A 471 -24.74 -3.08 35.42
C LEU A 471 -26.17 -2.62 35.68
N GLN A 472 -26.33 -1.38 36.12
CA GLN A 472 -27.63 -0.81 36.41
C GLN A 472 -28.46 -0.64 35.13
N PRO A 473 -29.80 -0.74 35.21
CA PRO A 473 -30.68 -0.49 34.06
C PRO A 473 -30.42 0.90 33.45
N TRP A 474 -30.39 0.98 32.12
CA TRP A 474 -30.23 2.22 31.36
C TRP A 474 -29.01 3.08 31.76
N ALA A 475 -27.94 2.44 32.22
CA ALA A 475 -26.73 3.11 32.68
C ALA A 475 -25.48 2.70 31.88
N GLU A 476 -24.59 3.67 31.68
CA GLU A 476 -23.23 3.45 31.14
C GLU A 476 -22.27 3.18 32.31
N THR A 477 -21.48 2.11 32.22
CA THR A 477 -20.42 1.78 33.18
C THR A 477 -19.07 1.79 32.47
N CYS A 478 -18.10 2.53 33.02
CA CYS A 478 -16.75 2.63 32.48
C CYS A 478 -15.74 1.91 33.38
N VAL A 479 -14.97 0.98 32.80
CA VAL A 479 -13.90 0.26 33.51
C VAL A 479 -12.55 0.54 32.86
N PRO A 480 -11.61 1.19 33.57
CA PRO A 480 -10.27 1.46 33.04
C PRO A 480 -9.34 0.25 33.16
N LEU A 481 -8.47 0.09 32.17
CA LEU A 481 -7.26 -0.73 32.18
C LEU A 481 -6.07 0.20 31.86
N ARG A 482 -5.17 0.36 32.82
CA ARG A 482 -3.89 1.06 32.65
C ARG A 482 -2.90 0.12 31.99
N ILE A 483 -2.31 0.56 30.89
CA ILE A 483 -1.24 -0.14 30.16
C ILE A 483 0.06 0.62 30.42
N LEU A 484 1.05 -0.07 30.99
CA LEU A 484 2.32 0.52 31.39
C LEU A 484 3.38 0.35 30.31
N TYR A 485 4.21 1.36 30.07
CA TYR A 485 5.34 1.30 29.15
C TYR A 485 6.25 0.10 29.45
N GLU A 486 6.55 -0.12 30.74
CA GLU A 486 7.36 -1.24 31.20
C GLU A 486 6.80 -2.61 30.78
N GLN A 487 5.49 -2.74 30.59
CA GLN A 487 4.83 -4.00 30.23
C GLN A 487 4.81 -4.27 28.73
N TYR A 488 4.95 -3.25 27.88
CA TYR A 488 4.94 -3.44 26.42
C TYR A 488 6.29 -3.15 25.75
N ARG A 489 7.21 -2.40 26.37
CA ARG A 489 8.43 -1.90 25.72
C ARG A 489 9.30 -2.97 25.05
N GLU A 490 9.42 -4.16 25.63
CA GLU A 490 10.29 -5.23 25.10
C GLU A 490 9.66 -6.00 23.94
N SER A 491 8.33 -5.93 23.80
CA SER A 491 7.56 -6.76 22.86
C SER A 491 6.69 -5.97 21.91
N LEU A 492 6.72 -4.65 21.98
CA LEU A 492 6.10 -3.76 20.99
C LEU A 492 6.90 -3.91 19.70
N THR A 493 6.22 -4.33 18.64
CA THR A 493 6.85 -4.41 17.32
C THR A 493 7.02 -3.00 16.75
N GLN A 494 7.81 -2.88 15.69
CA GLN A 494 7.94 -1.64 14.90
C GLN A 494 6.62 -1.11 14.32
N ASP A 495 5.57 -1.94 14.32
CA ASP A 495 4.23 -1.56 13.85
C ASP A 495 3.46 -0.74 14.89
N ASN A 496 3.95 -0.72 16.14
CA ASN A 496 3.38 0.01 17.27
C ASN A 496 1.90 -0.34 17.60
N PHE A 497 1.49 -1.61 17.46
CA PHE A 497 0.13 -2.01 17.84
C PHE A 497 0.05 -2.70 19.20
N ILE A 498 -1.01 -2.34 19.93
CA ILE A 498 -1.50 -3.10 21.08
C ILE A 498 -2.96 -3.45 20.82
N LYS A 499 -3.27 -4.75 20.75
CA LYS A 499 -4.63 -5.24 20.61
C LYS A 499 -5.27 -5.39 21.99
N VAL A 500 -6.42 -4.77 22.17
CA VAL A 500 -7.23 -4.85 23.39
C VAL A 500 -8.50 -5.63 23.09
N VAL A 501 -8.74 -6.69 23.86
CA VAL A 501 -9.93 -7.53 23.79
C VAL A 501 -10.69 -7.39 25.10
N ALA A 502 -11.98 -7.07 25.00
CA ALA A 502 -12.91 -7.04 26.11
C ALA A 502 -13.97 -8.14 25.92
N LEU A 503 -14.13 -9.00 26.92
CA LEU A 503 -15.16 -10.03 26.99
C LEU A 503 -16.10 -9.72 28.15
N LEU A 504 -17.39 -9.53 27.84
CA LEU A 504 -18.44 -9.36 28.84
C LEU A 504 -19.35 -10.58 28.81
N THR A 505 -19.33 -11.39 29.86
CA THR A 505 -20.18 -12.59 29.98
C THR A 505 -21.27 -12.35 31.01
N GLU A 506 -22.53 -12.46 30.61
CA GLU A 506 -23.68 -12.38 31.49
C GLU A 506 -23.96 -13.73 32.16
N TYR A 507 -24.10 -13.78 33.49
CA TYR A 507 -24.27 -15.05 34.18
C TYR A 507 -25.64 -15.72 33.98
N GLN A 508 -26.70 -14.94 33.77
CA GLN A 508 -28.08 -15.46 33.73
C GLN A 508 -28.38 -16.18 32.42
N THR A 509 -28.01 -15.57 31.29
CA THR A 509 -28.17 -16.11 29.92
C THR A 509 -26.95 -16.91 29.47
N GLY A 510 -25.79 -16.64 30.09
CA GLY A 510 -24.49 -17.10 29.63
C GLY A 510 -23.99 -16.36 28.39
N ASP A 511 -24.68 -15.30 27.94
CA ASP A 511 -24.34 -14.57 26.70
C ASP A 511 -23.02 -13.83 26.84
N THR A 512 -22.28 -13.76 25.72
CA THR A 512 -20.97 -13.11 25.70
C THR A 512 -20.94 -12.06 24.61
N VAL A 513 -20.59 -10.83 25.00
CA VAL A 513 -20.34 -9.70 24.10
C VAL A 513 -18.82 -9.52 23.99
N VAL A 514 -18.33 -9.41 22.76
CA VAL A 514 -16.91 -9.20 22.46
C VAL A 514 -16.72 -7.81 21.88
N ALA A 515 -15.73 -7.07 22.40
CA ALA A 515 -15.22 -5.86 21.76
C ALA A 515 -13.71 -5.97 21.57
N ILE A 516 -13.24 -5.57 20.39
CA ILE A 516 -11.81 -5.56 20.04
C ILE A 516 -11.45 -4.18 19.54
N ARG A 517 -10.29 -3.69 19.98
CA ARG A 517 -9.70 -2.45 19.49
C ARG A 517 -8.19 -2.58 19.33
N ASP A 518 -7.70 -2.12 18.19
CA ASP A 518 -6.28 -1.98 17.91
C ASP A 518 -5.82 -0.55 18.23
N VAL A 519 -4.99 -0.44 19.26
CA VAL A 519 -4.38 0.83 19.69
C VAL A 519 -3.07 1.00 18.94
N TYR A 520 -2.95 2.10 18.21
CA TYR A 520 -1.69 2.52 17.60
C TYR A 520 -0.93 3.43 18.59
N VAL A 521 0.25 2.98 19.02
CA VAL A 521 1.14 3.72 19.92
C VAL A 521 1.96 4.72 19.09
N GLN A 522 1.80 6.00 19.38
CA GLN A 522 2.31 7.07 18.52
C GLN A 522 3.82 7.25 18.70
N ASN A 523 4.57 7.17 17.60
CA ASN A 523 5.96 7.59 17.57
C ASN A 523 6.10 9.12 17.72
N PRO A 524 7.25 9.62 18.21
CA PRO A 524 7.49 11.06 18.32
C PRO A 524 7.60 11.72 16.94
N GLU A 525 7.31 13.02 16.89
CA GLU A 525 7.43 13.81 15.66
C GLU A 525 8.90 14.10 15.31
N ILE A 526 9.24 13.94 14.03
CA ILE A 526 10.48 14.49 13.46
C ILE A 526 10.22 15.91 12.97
N LYS A 527 10.93 16.88 13.54
CA LYS A 527 10.85 18.28 13.13
C LYS A 527 11.87 18.56 12.04
N ILE A 528 11.42 19.09 10.90
CA ILE A 528 12.28 19.40 9.75
C ILE A 528 12.19 20.88 9.44
N ARG A 529 13.33 21.57 9.50
CA ARG A 529 13.47 22.99 9.18
C ARG A 529 14.40 23.16 7.99
N ILE A 530 13.96 23.95 7.02
CA ILE A 530 14.75 24.30 5.85
C ILE A 530 15.42 25.65 6.09
N LEU A 531 16.75 25.67 6.01
CA LEU A 531 17.59 26.84 6.25
C LEU A 531 18.24 27.29 4.93
N GLY A 532 18.11 28.58 4.63
CA GLY A 532 18.52 29.16 3.34
C GLY A 532 17.33 29.34 2.39
N GLU A 533 17.60 29.95 1.25
CA GLU A 533 16.59 30.18 0.21
C GLU A 533 16.51 28.97 -0.72
N PRO A 534 15.37 28.27 -0.80
CA PRO A 534 15.21 27.08 -1.64
C PRO A 534 15.21 27.46 -3.12
N MET A 535 16.34 27.25 -3.80
CA MET A 535 16.52 27.54 -5.21
C MET A 535 17.33 26.44 -5.90
N GLN A 536 17.00 26.16 -7.15
CA GLN A 536 17.64 25.14 -7.96
C GLN A 536 19.16 25.38 -8.07
N ARG A 537 19.92 24.29 -7.90
CA ARG A 537 21.39 24.21 -7.88
C ARG A 537 22.08 25.11 -6.85
N ARG A 538 21.36 25.54 -5.81
CA ARG A 538 21.92 26.29 -4.68
C ARG A 538 21.93 25.41 -3.44
N LYS A 539 22.99 25.54 -2.63
CA LYS A 539 23.08 24.85 -1.34
C LYS A 539 21.95 25.28 -0.43
N LEU A 540 21.29 24.30 0.18
CA LEU A 540 20.23 24.44 1.16
C LEU A 540 20.58 23.52 2.34
N VAL A 541 20.12 23.83 3.56
CA VAL A 541 20.37 22.96 4.72
C VAL A 541 19.04 22.49 5.30
N ALA A 542 18.87 21.19 5.47
CA ALA A 542 17.81 20.61 6.28
C ALA A 542 18.33 20.38 7.71
N GLU A 543 17.73 21.09 8.68
CA GLU A 543 17.91 20.84 10.10
C GLU A 543 16.78 19.90 10.56
N ILE A 544 17.17 18.71 11.00
CA ILE A 544 16.26 17.62 11.38
C ILE A 544 16.43 17.37 12.89
N SER A 545 15.33 17.30 13.63
CA SER A 545 15.37 17.03 15.06
C SER A 545 14.31 16.06 15.54
N LEU A 546 14.65 15.34 16.60
CA LEU A 546 13.80 14.35 17.26
C LEU A 546 14.01 14.47 18.77
N LEU A 547 12.92 14.47 19.54
CA LEU A 547 12.94 14.34 20.99
C LEU A 547 12.85 12.87 21.36
N ASN A 548 13.78 12.36 22.19
CA ASN A 548 13.66 11.01 22.75
C ASN A 548 12.48 10.95 23.73
N PRO A 549 11.38 10.23 23.42
CA PRO A 549 10.21 10.18 24.28
C PRO A 549 10.35 9.17 25.42
N LEU A 550 11.36 8.29 25.36
CA LEU A 550 11.54 7.20 26.30
C LEU A 550 12.21 7.68 27.59
N SER A 551 12.07 6.86 28.64
CA SER A 551 12.80 7.02 29.90
C SER A 551 14.21 6.43 29.85
N GLU A 552 14.65 5.92 28.70
CA GLU A 552 15.93 5.24 28.48
C GLU A 552 16.69 5.86 27.29
N PRO A 553 18.03 5.79 27.26
CA PRO A 553 18.82 6.30 26.15
C PRO A 553 18.58 5.49 24.88
N LEU A 554 18.59 6.17 23.73
CA LEU A 554 18.54 5.55 22.40
C LEU A 554 19.96 5.35 21.89
N ASN A 555 20.30 4.12 21.48
CA ASN A 555 21.62 3.77 20.94
C ASN A 555 21.51 3.45 19.45
N ASN A 556 22.66 3.46 18.75
CA ASN A 556 22.77 3.15 17.33
C ASN A 556 21.80 4.00 16.49
N CYS A 557 21.69 5.28 16.85
CA CYS A 557 20.72 6.17 16.24
C CYS A 557 21.19 6.62 14.86
N LEU A 558 20.32 6.58 13.87
CA LEU A 558 20.61 7.09 12.54
C LEU A 558 19.38 7.77 11.92
N PHE A 559 19.64 8.78 11.11
CA PHE A 559 18.65 9.39 10.22
C PHE A 559 18.89 8.93 8.80
N VAL A 560 17.83 8.49 8.12
CA VAL A 560 17.83 8.23 6.68
C VAL A 560 17.02 9.32 6.01
N VAL A 561 17.58 9.96 4.98
CA VAL A 561 16.97 11.12 4.32
C VAL A 561 17.03 10.95 2.82
N GLU A 562 15.90 11.15 2.15
CA GLU A 562 15.78 11.02 0.71
C GLU A 562 14.72 11.99 0.18
N GLY A 563 14.96 12.56 -0.99
CA GLY A 563 13.93 13.31 -1.70
C GLY A 563 14.29 13.49 -3.15
N SER A 564 13.48 12.94 -4.06
CA SER A 564 13.72 13.09 -5.49
C SER A 564 13.79 14.56 -5.90
N GLY A 565 14.88 14.92 -6.59
CA GLY A 565 15.23 16.29 -6.97
C GLY A 565 15.79 17.18 -5.84
N LEU A 566 15.87 16.70 -4.59
CA LEU A 566 16.44 17.42 -3.42
C LEU A 566 17.81 16.86 -2.99
N THR A 567 17.95 15.53 -2.99
CA THR A 567 19.17 14.81 -2.59
C THR A 567 19.74 14.01 -3.77
N ASP A 568 21.05 13.75 -3.73
CA ASP A 568 21.68 12.74 -4.59
C ASP A 568 21.53 11.38 -3.91
N GLY A 569 20.48 10.64 -4.27
CA GLY A 569 20.10 9.39 -3.62
C GLY A 569 19.77 9.53 -2.14
N GLN A 570 19.85 8.40 -1.43
CA GLN A 570 19.59 8.29 -0.01
C GLN A 570 20.83 8.68 0.81
N GLN A 571 20.63 9.53 1.82
CA GLN A 571 21.67 10.03 2.70
C GLN A 571 21.47 9.45 4.10
N ILE A 572 22.51 8.86 4.68
CA ILE A 572 22.47 8.25 6.01
C ILE A 572 23.34 9.09 6.96
N LYS A 573 22.78 9.47 8.10
CA LYS A 573 23.47 10.20 9.15
C LYS A 573 23.40 9.44 10.47
N GLU A 574 24.45 8.70 10.76
CA GLU A 574 24.66 8.03 12.05
C GLU A 574 25.05 9.03 13.13
N LEU A 575 24.59 8.78 14.35
CA LEU A 575 24.91 9.54 15.55
C LEU A 575 25.97 8.80 16.36
N GLU A 576 27.03 9.50 16.75
CA GLU A 576 28.16 8.92 17.48
C GLU A 576 27.82 8.66 18.95
N GLU A 577 26.99 9.52 19.54
CA GLU A 577 26.60 9.44 20.96
C GLU A 577 25.14 8.98 21.10
N PRO A 578 24.82 8.22 22.17
CA PRO A 578 23.44 7.91 22.51
C PRO A 578 22.59 9.16 22.76
N VAL A 579 21.31 9.10 22.44
CA VAL A 579 20.37 10.18 22.75
C VAL A 579 19.74 9.91 24.12
N GLU A 580 20.18 10.67 25.12
CA GLU A 580 19.72 10.53 26.51
C GLU A 580 18.19 10.71 26.68
N PRO A 581 17.58 10.18 27.76
CA PRO A 581 16.15 10.35 28.03
C PRO A 581 15.72 11.81 27.99
N GLN A 582 14.63 12.11 27.28
CA GLN A 582 14.08 13.46 27.12
C GLN A 582 15.03 14.48 26.45
N ALA A 583 16.17 14.03 25.91
CA ALA A 583 17.05 14.88 25.13
C ALA A 583 16.55 15.02 23.69
N GLU A 584 16.85 16.17 23.08
CA GLU A 584 16.57 16.41 21.66
C GLU A 584 17.87 16.25 20.86
N VAL A 585 17.84 15.40 19.84
CA VAL A 585 18.94 15.28 18.87
C VAL A 585 18.67 16.17 17.66
N LYS A 586 19.72 16.80 17.14
CA LYS A 586 19.67 17.69 15.97
C LYS A 586 20.79 17.36 15.00
N VAL A 587 20.44 17.13 13.74
CA VAL A 587 21.38 16.97 12.64
C VAL A 587 21.14 18.00 11.56
N ARG A 588 22.20 18.34 10.82
CA ARG A 588 22.13 19.19 9.65
C ARG A 588 22.65 18.44 8.44
N LEU A 589 21.89 18.51 7.35
CA LEU A 589 22.23 17.89 6.08
C LEU A 589 22.22 18.96 4.99
N ASP A 590 23.29 18.98 4.22
CA ASP A 590 23.39 19.83 3.04
C ASP A 590 22.59 19.17 1.89
N LEU A 591 21.74 19.97 1.25
CA LEU A 591 20.94 19.62 0.09
C LEU A 591 21.37 20.47 -1.10
N VAL A 592 21.31 19.91 -2.30
CA VAL A 592 21.53 20.65 -3.55
C VAL A 592 20.40 20.30 -4.52
N PRO A 593 19.27 21.02 -4.45
CA PRO A 593 18.10 20.72 -5.25
C PRO A 593 18.40 20.83 -6.75
N GLN A 594 18.16 19.78 -7.52
CA GLN A 594 18.40 19.76 -8.97
C GLN A 594 17.17 20.19 -9.77
N GLN A 595 15.97 20.12 -9.19
CA GLN A 595 14.71 20.41 -9.85
C GLN A 595 13.97 21.56 -9.15
N ALA A 596 13.26 22.37 -9.94
CA ALA A 596 12.37 23.40 -9.43
C ALA A 596 10.95 22.83 -9.22
N GLY A 597 10.15 23.50 -8.40
CA GLY A 597 8.78 23.10 -8.09
C GLY A 597 8.60 22.55 -6.67
N LEU A 598 7.45 21.94 -6.42
CA LEU A 598 7.11 21.33 -5.14
C LEU A 598 7.77 19.95 -5.03
N LEU A 599 8.69 19.81 -4.10
CA LEU A 599 9.36 18.55 -3.78
C LEU A 599 9.09 18.16 -2.32
N LYS A 600 9.29 16.89 -1.97
CA LYS A 600 9.10 16.39 -0.60
C LYS A 600 10.39 15.73 -0.12
N LEU A 601 10.89 16.20 1.03
CA LEU A 601 11.97 15.56 1.76
C LEU A 601 11.36 14.53 2.70
N VAL A 602 11.76 13.26 2.58
CA VAL A 602 11.34 12.15 3.42
C VAL A 602 12.47 11.82 4.40
N VAL A 603 12.11 11.59 5.65
CA VAL A 603 13.04 11.31 6.73
C VAL A 603 12.54 10.11 7.53
N ASP A 604 13.46 9.24 7.86
CA ASP A 604 13.28 8.15 8.82
C ASP A 604 14.33 8.24 9.93
N PHE A 605 13.95 7.83 11.13
CA PHE A 605 14.84 7.68 12.25
C PHE A 605 14.73 6.28 12.83
N GLU A 606 15.89 5.64 13.01
CA GLU A 606 16.03 4.31 13.55
C GLU A 606 17.01 4.32 14.74
N SER A 607 16.75 3.45 15.70
CA SER A 607 17.59 3.20 16.87
C SER A 607 17.38 1.78 17.38
N ASP A 608 18.10 1.40 18.42
CA ASP A 608 17.92 0.12 19.10
C ASP A 608 16.49 -0.12 19.61
N ARG A 609 15.83 0.94 20.11
CA ARG A 609 14.53 0.87 20.82
C ARG A 609 13.38 1.62 20.17
N LEU A 610 13.68 2.58 19.31
CA LEU A 610 12.70 3.40 18.62
C LEU A 610 12.91 3.26 17.11
N ARG A 611 11.93 2.66 16.43
CA ARG A 611 11.99 2.27 15.01
C ARG A 611 10.79 2.77 14.24
N GLY A 612 10.92 2.89 12.92
CA GLY A 612 9.85 3.33 12.03
C GLY A 612 9.33 4.73 12.34
N VAL A 613 10.19 5.63 12.81
CA VAL A 613 9.81 7.03 13.07
C VAL A 613 9.93 7.80 11.77
N LYS A 614 8.80 8.24 11.22
CA LYS A 614 8.75 8.89 9.91
C LYS A 614 8.46 10.38 10.03
N GLY A 615 9.06 11.16 9.14
CA GLY A 615 8.81 12.58 8.99
C GLY A 615 8.91 13.01 7.53
N TYR A 616 8.24 14.09 7.18
CA TYR A 616 8.44 14.70 5.87
C TYR A 616 8.27 16.21 5.89
N ARG A 617 8.83 16.86 4.87
CA ARG A 617 8.66 18.29 4.65
C ARG A 617 8.50 18.59 3.17
N ASN A 618 7.45 19.30 2.82
CA ASN A 618 7.32 19.90 1.50
C ASN A 618 8.26 21.10 1.38
N VAL A 619 9.01 21.16 0.27
CA VAL A 619 9.95 22.22 -0.05
C VAL A 619 9.65 22.71 -1.46
N ILE A 620 9.38 24.01 -1.61
CA ILE A 620 9.15 24.62 -2.91
C ILE A 620 10.47 25.23 -3.38
N ILE A 621 11.05 24.67 -4.44
CA ILE A 621 12.31 25.12 -5.02
C ILE A 621 12.04 26.11 -6.15
N ALA A 622 12.57 27.32 -6.04
CA ALA A 622 12.53 28.31 -7.11
C ALA A 622 13.46 27.91 -8.27
N ALA A 623 13.04 28.19 -9.50
CA ALA A 623 13.91 28.05 -10.68
C ALA A 623 15.09 29.03 -10.60
N GLN A 624 16.21 28.71 -11.25
CA GLN A 624 17.29 29.68 -11.39
C GLN A 624 16.79 30.90 -12.18
N PRO A 625 17.13 32.13 -11.76
CA PRO A 625 16.95 33.31 -12.59
C PRO A 625 17.66 33.10 -13.93
N GLN A 626 16.97 33.34 -15.04
CA GLN A 626 17.57 33.33 -16.38
C GLN A 626 18.62 34.43 -16.55
#